data_AF-A0A1I2HHY2-F1
#
_entry.id   AF-A0A1I2HHY2-F1
#
_cell.length_a   1.000
_cell.length_b   1.000
_cell.length_c   1.000
_cell.angle_alpha   90.00
_cell.angle_beta   90.00
_cell.angle_gamma   90.00
#
_symmetry.space_group_name_H-M   'P 1'
#
loop_
_entity.id
_entity.type
_entity.pdbx_description
1 polymer ?
#
loop_
_entity_poly.entity_id
_entity_poly.type
_entity_poly.pdbx_seq_one_letter_code
_entity_poly.pdbx_strand_id
1 'polypeptide(L)'
;MTAISGSTIRIYLLAGVATTKSYFDECRNQLDRLFRADGREPIIHILHPYGDVSRNLYRQIVEVGTDLTNRMSIGRIGGRAAFNQVKETMRGENEPMLFIGHSGGGAAAYQAGKMLHQQRLNRNFRIVQVGSPRIPIHPELRDKVCFLHSVDHEGKLSDPISRIGTWGGWTAEGSPVPRWNRYKYSPSIVEGIPLIGGHAHYFCHQTPYVDQDSVCNLDKTINRVRNWLLESWV
;
A
#
# COMPACT_ATOMS: atom_id res chain seq x y z
N MET A 1 -21.40 2.40 -21.78
CA MET A 1 -20.25 1.87 -21.01
C MET A 1 -20.08 0.42 -21.40
N THR A 2 -19.09 0.13 -22.24
CA THR A 2 -18.77 -1.24 -22.65
C THR A 2 -18.16 -1.96 -21.46
N ALA A 3 -18.87 -2.97 -20.95
CA ALA A 3 -18.35 -3.89 -19.95
C ALA A 3 -17.07 -4.53 -20.50
N ILE A 4 -15.93 -4.32 -19.82
CA ILE A 4 -14.72 -5.11 -20.05
C ILE A 4 -15.02 -6.49 -19.46
N SER A 5 -15.68 -7.33 -20.26
CA SER A 5 -15.95 -8.73 -19.93
C SER A 5 -14.63 -9.46 -19.70
N GLY A 6 -14.41 -9.98 -18.49
CA GLY A 6 -13.51 -11.10 -18.23
C GLY A 6 -12.03 -10.79 -18.00
N SER A 7 -11.63 -9.55 -17.69
CA SER A 7 -10.23 -9.30 -17.33
C SER A 7 -9.95 -9.72 -15.88
N THR A 8 -9.08 -10.72 -15.71
CA THR A 8 -8.54 -11.10 -14.40
C THR A 8 -7.69 -9.98 -13.81
N ILE A 9 -7.81 -9.75 -12.51
CA ILE A 9 -6.93 -8.87 -11.74
C ILE A 9 -6.27 -9.65 -10.61
N ARG A 10 -4.97 -9.44 -10.42
CA ARG A 10 -4.23 -10.05 -9.31
C ARG A 10 -4.04 -9.05 -8.17
N ILE A 11 -4.53 -9.39 -6.99
CA ILE A 11 -4.48 -8.51 -5.82
C ILE A 11 -3.55 -9.14 -4.79
N TYR A 12 -2.62 -8.35 -4.27
CA TYR A 12 -1.70 -8.75 -3.23
C TYR A 12 -1.96 -7.90 -1.99
N LEU A 13 -2.36 -8.53 -0.89
CA LEU A 13 -2.52 -7.91 0.42
C LEU A 13 -1.25 -8.19 1.22
N LEU A 14 -0.49 -7.15 1.55
CA LEU A 14 0.80 -7.30 2.23
C LEU A 14 0.68 -6.88 3.69
N ALA A 15 0.88 -7.84 4.58
CA ALA A 15 0.81 -7.63 6.01
C ALA A 15 2.03 -6.91 6.55
N GLY A 16 1.76 -6.07 7.56
CA GLY A 16 2.81 -5.48 8.37
C GLY A 16 3.40 -6.49 9.36
N VAL A 17 4.25 -5.96 10.23
CA VAL A 17 4.90 -6.70 11.30
C VAL A 17 3.88 -7.20 12.32
N ALA A 18 4.04 -8.44 12.80
CA ALA A 18 3.20 -9.05 13.83
C ALA A 18 1.68 -8.92 13.57
N THR A 19 1.28 -8.96 12.30
CA THR A 19 -0.12 -8.95 11.90
C THR A 19 -0.68 -10.36 11.96
N THR A 20 -1.88 -10.54 12.51
CA THR A 20 -2.56 -11.84 12.52
C THR A 20 -2.91 -12.29 11.11
N LYS A 21 -2.98 -13.61 10.87
CA LYS A 21 -3.33 -14.15 9.54
C LYS A 21 -4.72 -13.71 9.07
N SER A 22 -5.64 -13.51 10.02
CA SER A 22 -7.03 -13.13 9.74
C SER A 22 -7.25 -11.63 9.53
N TYR A 23 -6.22 -10.80 9.72
CA TYR A 23 -6.36 -9.34 9.63
C TYR A 23 -6.94 -8.86 8.29
N PHE A 24 -6.61 -9.56 7.20
CA PHE A 24 -7.08 -9.23 5.86
C PHE A 24 -8.29 -10.02 5.40
N ASP A 25 -8.88 -10.90 6.22
CA ASP A 25 -9.95 -11.78 5.75
C ASP A 25 -11.15 -10.99 5.23
N GLU A 26 -11.62 -10.01 5.99
CA GLU A 26 -12.78 -9.21 5.55
C GLU A 26 -12.42 -8.24 4.43
N CYS A 27 -11.20 -7.69 4.45
CA CYS A 27 -10.67 -6.88 3.34
C CYS A 27 -10.66 -7.68 2.02
N ARG A 28 -10.18 -8.92 2.06
CA ARG A 28 -10.21 -9.85 0.92
C ARG A 28 -11.64 -10.11 0.46
N ASN A 29 -12.56 -10.41 1.38
CA ASN A 29 -13.96 -10.69 1.04
C ASN A 29 -14.65 -9.48 0.40
N GLN A 30 -14.35 -8.27 0.86
CA GLN A 30 -14.91 -7.05 0.27
C GLN A 30 -14.31 -6.74 -1.10
N LEU A 31 -12.99 -6.88 -1.26
CA LEU A 31 -12.34 -6.70 -2.56
C LEU A 31 -12.84 -7.72 -3.58
N ASP A 32 -13.02 -8.98 -3.19
CA ASP A 32 -13.58 -10.01 -4.07
C ASP A 32 -14.97 -9.61 -4.57
N ARG A 33 -15.88 -9.26 -3.65
CA ARG A 33 -17.22 -8.77 -3.98
C ARG A 33 -17.21 -7.55 -4.90
N LEU A 34 -16.37 -6.56 -4.59
CA LEU A 34 -16.28 -5.31 -5.32
C LEU A 34 -15.79 -5.53 -6.75
N PHE A 35 -14.70 -6.26 -6.94
CA PHE A 35 -14.14 -6.49 -8.27
C PHE A 35 -15.05 -7.40 -9.13
N ARG A 36 -15.70 -8.40 -8.53
CA ARG A 36 -16.70 -9.23 -9.22
C ARG A 36 -17.92 -8.42 -9.66
N ALA A 37 -18.41 -7.51 -8.81
CA ALA A 37 -19.50 -6.60 -9.16
C ALA A 37 -19.12 -5.68 -10.33
N ASP A 38 -17.85 -5.30 -10.44
CA ASP A 38 -17.30 -4.53 -11.56
C ASP A 38 -16.94 -5.41 -12.79
N GLY A 39 -17.33 -6.69 -12.80
CA GLY A 39 -17.15 -7.61 -13.93
C GLY A 39 -15.72 -8.16 -14.11
N ARG A 40 -14.86 -8.02 -13.09
CA ARG A 40 -13.48 -8.52 -13.08
C ARG A 40 -13.36 -9.76 -12.21
N GLU A 41 -12.46 -10.66 -12.56
CA GLU A 41 -12.17 -11.87 -11.76
C GLU A 41 -10.94 -11.61 -10.86
N PRO A 42 -11.11 -11.41 -9.54
CA PRO A 42 -9.99 -11.15 -8.65
C PRO A 42 -9.31 -12.46 -8.22
N ILE A 43 -7.98 -12.49 -8.32
CA ILE A 43 -7.14 -13.52 -7.69
C ILE A 43 -6.35 -12.86 -6.56
N ILE A 44 -6.76 -13.11 -5.32
CA ILE A 44 -6.25 -12.40 -4.14
C ILE A 44 -5.26 -13.28 -3.36
N HIS A 45 -4.06 -12.74 -3.13
CA HIS A 45 -2.99 -13.36 -2.35
C HIS A 45 -2.72 -12.54 -1.09
N ILE A 46 -2.62 -13.19 0.07
CA ILE A 46 -2.19 -12.55 1.32
C ILE A 46 -0.72 -12.92 1.56
N LEU A 47 0.15 -11.91 1.63
CA LEU A 47 1.58 -12.06 1.79
C LEU A 47 2.01 -11.54 3.17
N HIS A 48 2.96 -12.25 3.79
CA HIS A 48 3.58 -11.86 5.06
C HIS A 48 5.07 -11.58 4.84
N PRO A 49 5.44 -10.42 4.27
CA PRO A 49 6.82 -10.12 3.85
C PRO A 49 7.85 -10.17 4.99
N TYR A 50 7.42 -9.90 6.23
CA TYR A 50 8.27 -9.97 7.43
C TYR A 50 7.98 -11.22 8.27
N GLY A 51 7.15 -12.13 7.77
CA GLY A 51 6.55 -13.24 8.52
C GLY A 51 5.33 -12.83 9.34
N ASP A 52 4.76 -13.80 10.07
CA ASP A 52 3.56 -13.62 10.89
C ASP A 52 3.90 -13.38 12.38
N VAL A 53 2.87 -13.35 13.23
CA VAL A 53 2.98 -13.20 14.69
C VAL A 53 3.88 -14.24 15.38
N SER A 54 4.21 -15.35 14.72
CA SER A 54 5.10 -16.38 15.29
C SER A 54 6.59 -16.02 15.21
N ARG A 55 6.98 -15.04 14.38
CA ARG A 55 8.37 -14.57 14.26
C ARG A 55 8.68 -13.47 15.26
N ASN A 56 9.95 -13.38 15.68
CA ASN A 56 10.43 -12.35 16.60
C ASN A 56 10.17 -10.92 16.08
N LEU A 57 9.35 -10.17 16.82
CA LEU A 57 8.91 -8.81 16.51
C LEU A 57 10.07 -7.83 16.26
N TYR A 58 11.13 -7.88 17.06
CA TYR A 58 12.28 -6.99 16.92
C TYR A 58 12.99 -7.19 15.58
N ARG A 59 13.18 -8.45 15.15
CA ARG A 59 13.75 -8.74 13.82
C ARG A 59 12.87 -8.20 12.70
N GLN A 60 11.55 -8.36 12.81
CA GLN A 60 10.62 -7.84 11.81
C GLN A 60 10.70 -6.30 11.70
N ILE A 61 10.81 -5.59 12.83
CA ILE A 61 10.99 -4.13 12.85
C ILE A 61 12.31 -3.72 12.16
N VAL A 62 13.41 -4.42 12.47
CA VAL A 62 14.70 -4.17 11.80
C VAL A 62 14.59 -4.40 10.29
N GLU A 63 13.94 -5.50 9.87
CA GLU A 63 13.70 -5.83 8.46
C GLU A 63 12.90 -4.72 7.75
N VAL A 64 11.84 -4.16 8.38
CA VAL A 64 11.11 -2.99 7.86
C VAL A 64 12.04 -1.79 7.69
N GLY A 65 12.90 -1.52 8.67
CA GLY A 65 13.86 -0.41 8.60
C GLY A 65 14.73 -0.46 7.36
N THR A 66 15.09 -1.66 6.90
CA THR A 66 15.87 -1.84 5.66
C THR A 66 15.09 -1.39 4.41
N ASP A 67 13.80 -1.70 4.35
CA ASP A 67 12.90 -1.33 3.24
C ASP A 67 12.61 0.17 3.15
N LEU A 68 12.86 0.94 4.22
CA LEU A 68 12.72 2.40 4.21
C LEU A 68 13.85 3.11 3.46
N THR A 69 14.98 2.43 3.25
CA THR A 69 16.17 3.05 2.65
C THR A 69 16.20 2.89 1.13
N ASN A 70 16.59 3.95 0.43
CA ASN A 70 16.71 3.93 -1.04
C ASN A 70 18.04 3.35 -1.55
N ARG A 71 18.98 2.98 -0.66
CA ARG A 71 20.27 2.40 -1.04
C ARG A 71 20.04 0.98 -1.56
N MET A 72 20.37 0.72 -2.82
CA MET A 72 20.00 -0.52 -3.52
C MET A 72 20.75 -1.78 -3.06
N SER A 73 21.82 -1.66 -2.25
CA SER A 73 22.72 -2.78 -1.97
C SER A 73 22.60 -3.40 -0.58
N ILE A 74 21.94 -2.76 0.39
CA ILE A 74 21.89 -3.25 1.78
C ILE A 74 20.44 -3.27 2.25
N GLY A 75 19.88 -4.49 2.34
CA GLY A 75 18.63 -4.78 3.04
C GLY A 75 17.36 -4.23 2.37
N ARG A 76 16.61 -5.11 1.70
CA ARG A 76 15.19 -4.91 1.37
C ARG A 76 14.44 -6.21 1.60
N ILE A 77 14.49 -6.69 2.84
CA ILE A 77 14.17 -8.09 3.15
C ILE A 77 12.69 -8.37 2.85
N GLY A 78 11.78 -7.52 3.35
CA GLY A 78 10.36 -7.65 3.09
C GLY A 78 10.00 -7.38 1.63
N GLY A 79 10.57 -6.33 1.04
CA GLY A 79 10.39 -6.02 -0.38
C GLY A 79 10.80 -7.15 -1.33
N ARG A 80 11.95 -7.80 -1.06
CA ARG A 80 12.44 -8.92 -1.86
C ARG A 80 11.63 -10.20 -1.63
N ALA A 81 11.22 -10.47 -0.40
CA ALA A 81 10.34 -11.59 -0.09
C ALA A 81 8.97 -11.47 -0.78
N ALA A 82 8.39 -10.26 -0.79
CA ALA A 82 7.17 -9.98 -1.53
C ALA A 82 7.39 -10.10 -3.05
N PHE A 83 8.46 -9.51 -3.58
CA PHE A 83 8.80 -9.59 -5.00
C PHE A 83 8.92 -11.04 -5.51
N ASN A 84 9.60 -11.92 -4.76
CA ASN A 84 9.76 -13.32 -5.15
C ASN A 84 8.41 -14.05 -5.24
N GLN A 85 7.53 -13.90 -4.24
CA GLN A 85 6.19 -14.51 -4.23
C GLN A 85 5.30 -13.97 -5.36
N VAL A 86 5.41 -12.67 -5.67
CA VAL A 86 4.71 -12.05 -6.79
C VAL A 86 5.20 -12.62 -8.11
N LYS A 87 6.52 -12.75 -8.28
CA LYS A 87 7.14 -13.32 -9.49
C LYS A 87 6.72 -14.77 -9.75
N GLU A 88 6.49 -15.55 -8.70
CA GLU A 88 6.00 -16.94 -8.81
C GLU A 88 4.53 -17.04 -9.25
N THR A 89 3.74 -15.98 -9.01
CA THR A 89 2.29 -16.01 -9.21
C THR A 89 1.80 -15.16 -10.39
N MET A 90 2.59 -14.19 -10.85
CA MET A 90 2.28 -13.36 -12.02
C MET A 90 2.26 -14.18 -13.32
N ARG A 91 1.40 -13.78 -14.26
CA ARG A 91 1.21 -14.49 -15.53
C ARG A 91 1.66 -13.74 -16.78
N GLY A 92 2.00 -12.45 -16.65
CA GLY A 92 2.53 -11.67 -17.76
C GLY A 92 2.83 -10.22 -17.42
N GLU A 93 3.46 -9.52 -18.37
CA GLU A 93 3.97 -8.16 -18.19
C GLU A 93 2.88 -7.07 -18.14
N ASN A 94 1.69 -7.39 -18.65
CA ASN A 94 0.55 -6.48 -18.72
C ASN A 94 -0.63 -6.92 -17.84
N GLU A 95 -0.47 -8.00 -17.07
CA GLU A 95 -1.48 -8.46 -16.11
C GLU A 95 -1.79 -7.32 -15.14
N PRO A 96 -3.06 -6.90 -14.98
CA PRO A 96 -3.45 -5.91 -13.99
C PRO A 96 -3.14 -6.42 -12.58
N MET A 97 -2.32 -5.68 -11.84
CA MET A 97 -1.98 -6.02 -10.46
C MET A 97 -2.27 -4.87 -9.49
N LEU A 98 -2.74 -5.22 -8.31
CA LEU A 98 -2.98 -4.29 -7.20
C LEU A 98 -2.25 -4.76 -5.96
N PHE A 99 -1.37 -3.93 -5.44
CA PHE A 99 -0.71 -4.15 -4.15
C PHE A 99 -1.39 -3.27 -3.11
N ILE A 100 -1.86 -3.84 -2.00
CA ILE A 100 -2.37 -3.10 -0.84
C ILE A 100 -1.53 -3.54 0.35
N GLY A 101 -0.70 -2.64 0.87
CA GLY A 101 0.16 -2.95 2.01
C GLY A 101 -0.21 -2.11 3.23
N HIS A 102 -0.37 -2.77 4.37
CA HIS A 102 -0.63 -2.12 5.66
C HIS A 102 0.65 -1.98 6.47
N SER A 103 0.85 -0.84 7.13
CA SER A 103 2.01 -0.60 7.99
C SER A 103 3.32 -0.87 7.22
N GLY A 104 4.26 -1.64 7.78
CA GLY A 104 5.45 -2.14 7.07
C GLY A 104 5.15 -2.88 5.77
N GLY A 105 4.00 -3.54 5.64
CA GLY A 105 3.58 -4.20 4.40
C GLY A 105 3.44 -3.22 3.23
N GLY A 106 3.09 -1.95 3.49
CA GLY A 106 3.10 -0.88 2.47
C GLY A 106 4.52 -0.53 1.99
N ALA A 107 5.53 -0.71 2.84
CA ALA A 107 6.94 -0.59 2.44
C ALA A 107 7.33 -1.71 1.48
N ALA A 108 7.06 -2.95 1.90
CA ALA A 108 7.31 -4.14 1.08
C ALA A 108 6.58 -4.08 -0.26
N ALA A 109 5.33 -3.63 -0.27
CA ALA A 109 4.50 -3.49 -1.47
C ALA A 109 5.14 -2.54 -2.48
N TYR A 110 5.55 -1.34 -2.02
CA TYR A 110 6.24 -0.37 -2.86
C TYR A 110 7.57 -0.92 -3.39
N GLN A 111 8.38 -1.54 -2.53
CA GLN A 111 9.66 -2.11 -2.95
C GLN A 111 9.49 -3.24 -3.98
N ALA A 112 8.49 -4.11 -3.81
CA ALA A 112 8.17 -5.16 -4.78
C ALA A 112 7.74 -4.59 -6.14
N GLY A 113 6.81 -3.62 -6.15
CA GLY A 113 6.39 -2.94 -7.39
C GLY A 113 7.53 -2.19 -8.06
N LYS A 114 8.42 -1.55 -7.28
CA LYS A 114 9.64 -0.93 -7.80
C LYS A 114 10.58 -1.94 -8.46
N MET A 115 10.78 -3.12 -7.86
CA MET A 115 11.60 -4.18 -8.45
C MET A 115 10.98 -4.73 -9.74
N LEU A 116 9.65 -4.90 -9.79
CA LEU A 116 8.95 -5.29 -11.02
C LEU A 116 9.17 -4.27 -12.15
N HIS A 117 9.05 -2.98 -11.84
CA HIS A 117 9.29 -1.90 -12.80
C HIS A 117 10.74 -1.87 -13.29
N GLN A 118 11.70 -1.91 -12.36
CA GLN A 118 13.13 -1.87 -12.70
C GLN A 118 13.58 -3.07 -13.54
N GLN A 119 13.01 -4.26 -13.28
CA GLN A 119 13.28 -5.47 -14.06
C GLN A 119 12.40 -5.59 -15.31
N ARG A 120 11.53 -4.61 -15.59
CA ARG A 120 10.59 -4.59 -16.72
C ARG A 120 9.67 -5.82 -16.75
N LEU A 121 9.39 -6.42 -15.59
CA LEU A 121 8.58 -7.64 -15.47
C LEU A 121 7.08 -7.38 -15.50
N ASN A 122 6.64 -6.19 -15.09
CA ASN A 122 5.26 -5.77 -15.25
C ASN A 122 5.15 -4.23 -15.21
N ARG A 123 4.27 -3.67 -16.04
CA ARG A 123 4.01 -2.21 -16.10
C ARG A 123 2.62 -1.82 -15.63
N ASN A 124 1.70 -2.77 -15.57
CA ASN A 124 0.29 -2.59 -15.24
C ASN A 124 -0.02 -2.90 -13.78
N PHE A 125 0.60 -2.16 -12.86
CA PHE A 125 0.33 -2.31 -11.43
C PHE A 125 0.00 -1.00 -10.74
N ARG A 126 -0.69 -1.11 -9.60
CA ARG A 126 -1.02 -0.02 -8.67
C ARG A 126 -0.65 -0.44 -7.25
N ILE A 127 -0.23 0.53 -6.43
CA ILE A 127 0.23 0.30 -5.06
C ILE A 127 -0.53 1.23 -4.13
N VAL A 128 -1.18 0.67 -3.11
CA VAL A 128 -1.80 1.39 -2.01
C VAL A 128 -0.99 1.13 -0.75
N GLN A 129 -0.49 2.20 -0.16
CA GLN A 129 0.18 2.17 1.14
C GLN A 129 -0.81 2.65 2.20
N VAL A 130 -1.25 1.77 3.09
CA VAL A 130 -2.25 2.05 4.14
C VAL A 130 -1.57 2.13 5.49
N GLY A 131 -1.60 3.30 6.14
CA GLY A 131 -0.96 3.52 7.43
C GLY A 131 0.55 3.21 7.43
N SER A 132 1.22 3.36 6.28
CA SER A 132 2.59 2.87 6.07
C SER A 132 3.63 3.91 6.48
N PRO A 133 4.86 3.53 6.88
CA PRO A 133 5.96 4.49 6.94
C PRO A 133 6.24 5.11 5.56
N ARG A 134 6.72 6.36 5.55
CA ARG A 134 7.00 7.12 4.33
C ARG A 134 8.31 6.67 3.71
N ILE A 135 8.24 6.33 2.42
CA ILE A 135 9.39 5.90 1.62
C ILE A 135 9.44 6.78 0.38
N PRO A 136 10.61 7.28 -0.04
CA PRO A 136 10.69 8.09 -1.23
C PRO A 136 10.28 7.29 -2.48
N ILE A 137 9.26 7.79 -3.17
CA ILE A 137 8.69 7.19 -4.37
C ILE A 137 9.54 7.55 -5.59
N HIS A 138 9.88 6.55 -6.41
CA HIS A 138 10.61 6.73 -7.64
C HIS A 138 9.78 7.64 -8.58
N PRO A 139 10.37 8.65 -9.25
CA PRO A 139 9.61 9.61 -10.04
C PRO A 139 8.62 8.98 -11.03
N GLU A 140 9.05 7.93 -11.75
CA GLU A 140 8.21 7.20 -12.73
C GLU A 140 7.09 6.35 -12.11
N LEU A 141 7.07 6.21 -10.78
CA LEU A 141 6.07 5.42 -10.05
C LEU A 141 5.09 6.30 -9.27
N ARG A 142 5.24 7.63 -9.27
CA ARG A 142 4.41 8.53 -8.46
C ARG A 142 2.92 8.36 -8.74
N ASP A 143 2.54 8.18 -10.00
CA ASP A 143 1.15 8.02 -10.43
C ASP A 143 0.60 6.59 -10.22
N LYS A 144 1.48 5.66 -9.82
CA LYS A 144 1.11 4.27 -9.50
C LYS A 144 0.96 4.03 -8.01
N VAL A 145 1.21 5.03 -7.17
CA VAL A 145 1.20 4.89 -5.71
C VAL A 145 0.19 5.83 -5.08
N CYS A 146 -0.71 5.28 -4.27
CA CYS A 146 -1.60 6.00 -3.38
C CYS A 146 -1.18 5.75 -1.94
N PHE A 147 -1.17 6.81 -1.12
CA PHE A 147 -0.86 6.71 0.30
C PHE A 147 -2.07 7.16 1.13
N LEU A 148 -2.59 6.23 1.93
CA LEU A 148 -3.74 6.43 2.80
C LEU A 148 -3.26 6.42 4.26
N HIS A 149 -3.63 7.42 5.05
CA HIS A 149 -3.30 7.47 6.47
C HIS A 149 -4.49 7.93 7.31
N SER A 150 -4.52 7.57 8.59
CA SER A 150 -5.59 7.99 9.47
C SER A 150 -5.44 9.44 9.88
N VAL A 151 -6.56 10.12 10.03
CA VAL A 151 -6.67 11.45 10.60
C VAL A 151 -7.70 11.49 11.72
N ASP A 152 -7.53 12.42 12.65
CA ASP A 152 -8.53 12.72 13.66
C ASP A 152 -9.66 13.61 13.09
N HIS A 153 -10.61 14.00 13.95
CA HIS A 153 -11.75 14.84 13.60
C HIS A 153 -11.36 16.26 13.12
N GLU A 154 -10.15 16.72 13.43
CA GLU A 154 -9.61 17.99 12.94
C GLU A 154 -8.81 17.81 11.63
N GLY A 155 -8.75 16.59 11.09
CA GLY A 155 -7.97 16.26 9.90
C GLY A 155 -6.46 16.13 10.17
N LYS A 156 -6.03 16.13 11.44
CA LYS A 156 -4.61 15.98 11.79
C LYS A 156 -4.21 14.51 11.75
N LEU A 157 -2.98 14.26 11.32
CA LEU A 157 -2.40 12.91 11.22
C LEU A 157 -2.42 12.20 12.58
N SER A 158 -3.23 11.15 12.71
CA SER A 158 -3.37 10.34 13.92
C SER A 158 -2.57 9.04 13.88
N ASP A 159 -2.11 8.61 12.70
CA ASP A 159 -1.29 7.40 12.55
C ASP A 159 0.19 7.68 12.87
N PRO A 160 0.76 7.11 13.96
CA PRO A 160 2.17 7.29 14.29
C PRO A 160 3.11 6.63 13.28
N ILE A 161 2.72 5.52 12.65
CA ILE A 161 3.56 4.82 11.67
C ILE A 161 3.72 5.66 10.41
N SER A 162 2.67 6.38 10.01
CA SER A 162 2.71 7.32 8.88
C SER A 162 3.55 8.58 9.13
N ARG A 163 4.11 8.76 10.34
CA ARG A 163 5.10 9.80 10.66
C ARG A 163 6.54 9.34 10.45
N ILE A 164 6.77 8.01 10.39
CA ILE A 164 8.09 7.42 10.26
C ILE A 164 8.57 7.57 8.81
N GLY A 165 9.87 7.81 8.62
CA GLY A 165 10.48 7.96 7.30
C GLY A 165 10.22 9.33 6.67
N THR A 166 10.50 9.47 5.38
CA THR A 166 10.37 10.76 4.68
C THR A 166 10.16 10.59 3.19
N TRP A 167 9.41 11.52 2.60
CA TRP A 167 9.37 11.75 1.15
C TRP A 167 10.31 12.89 0.73
N GLY A 168 10.99 13.51 1.69
CA GLY A 168 11.72 14.73 1.46
C GLY A 168 13.02 14.52 0.69
N GLY A 169 13.47 15.60 0.06
CA GLY A 169 14.78 15.65 -0.58
C GLY A 169 15.17 17.08 -0.94
N TRP A 170 16.45 17.27 -1.21
CA TRP A 170 17.01 18.55 -1.64
C TRP A 170 16.61 18.87 -3.08
N THR A 171 16.09 20.06 -3.33
CA THR A 171 15.79 20.60 -4.67
C THR A 171 16.66 21.81 -4.94
N ALA A 172 17.28 21.85 -6.12
CA ALA A 172 18.05 22.98 -6.62
C ALA A 172 17.40 23.49 -7.92
N GLU A 173 16.16 23.99 -7.81
CA GLU A 173 15.43 24.57 -8.94
C GLU A 173 15.83 26.04 -9.08
N GLY A 174 16.91 26.31 -9.81
CA GLY A 174 17.33 27.67 -10.18
C GLY A 174 17.84 28.59 -9.06
N SER A 175 17.84 28.13 -7.80
CA SER A 175 18.38 28.84 -6.64
C SER A 175 19.83 28.41 -6.35
N PRO A 176 20.75 29.34 -6.03
CA PRO A 176 22.12 29.00 -5.61
C PRO A 176 22.16 28.25 -4.28
N VAL A 177 21.10 28.32 -3.48
CA VAL A 177 20.96 27.60 -2.21
C VAL A 177 19.92 26.48 -2.38
N PRO A 178 20.33 25.19 -2.28
CA PRO A 178 19.41 24.07 -2.27
C PRO A 178 18.40 24.19 -1.12
N ARG A 179 17.12 23.92 -1.41
CA ARG A 179 16.06 23.93 -0.40
C ARG A 179 15.59 22.50 -0.13
N TRP A 180 15.27 22.21 1.13
CA TRP A 180 14.65 20.93 1.48
C TRP A 180 13.16 20.98 1.12
N ASN A 181 12.72 20.11 0.20
CA ASN A 181 11.31 19.93 -0.11
C ASN A 181 10.82 18.63 0.55
N ARG A 182 9.90 18.75 1.52
CA ARG A 182 9.36 17.61 2.28
C ARG A 182 8.52 16.63 1.44
N TYR A 183 8.11 17.03 0.24
CA TYR A 183 7.26 16.28 -0.68
C TYR A 183 7.96 15.89 -1.99
N LYS A 184 9.27 16.11 -2.11
CA LYS A 184 10.01 15.88 -3.37
C LYS A 184 9.73 14.52 -4.00
N TYR A 185 9.65 13.48 -3.18
CA TYR A 185 9.42 12.09 -3.58
C TYR A 185 8.11 11.54 -3.02
N SER A 186 7.09 12.38 -2.86
CA SER A 186 5.78 11.93 -2.42
C SER A 186 5.07 11.17 -3.55
N PRO A 187 4.16 10.24 -3.22
CA PRO A 187 3.21 9.75 -4.21
C PRO A 187 2.36 10.89 -4.76
N SER A 188 1.68 10.63 -5.89
CA SER A 188 0.74 11.58 -6.52
C SER A 188 -0.47 11.83 -5.61
N ILE A 189 -0.95 10.79 -4.94
CA ILE A 189 -2.09 10.85 -4.02
C ILE A 189 -1.63 10.54 -2.60
N VAL A 190 -1.91 11.49 -1.70
CA VAL A 190 -1.77 11.36 -0.24
C VAL A 190 -3.08 11.77 0.38
N GLU A 191 -3.74 10.86 1.07
CA GLU A 191 -5.10 11.09 1.57
C GLU A 191 -5.26 10.69 3.04
N GLY A 192 -5.96 11.54 3.78
CA GLY A 192 -6.36 11.30 5.16
C GLY A 192 -7.73 10.64 5.25
N ILE A 193 -7.83 9.56 6.01
CA ILE A 193 -9.08 8.83 6.27
C ILE A 193 -9.49 9.03 7.73
N PRO A 194 -10.69 9.57 8.01
CA PRO A 194 -11.19 9.67 9.38
C PRO A 194 -11.58 8.27 9.88
N LEU A 195 -10.79 7.73 10.80
CA LEU A 195 -11.01 6.40 11.37
C LEU A 195 -11.38 6.48 12.84
N ILE A 196 -12.15 5.50 13.30
CA ILE A 196 -12.33 5.25 14.73
C ILE A 196 -11.19 4.35 15.20
N GLY A 197 -10.50 4.75 16.27
CA GLY A 197 -9.31 4.05 16.78
C GLY A 197 -8.01 4.55 16.15
N GLY A 198 -7.04 3.66 15.99
CA GLY A 198 -5.68 3.99 15.53
C GLY A 198 -5.14 3.12 14.40
N HIS A 199 -3.82 3.15 14.22
CA HIS A 199 -3.07 2.49 13.14
C HIS A 199 -3.49 1.04 12.80
N ALA A 200 -3.89 0.23 13.79
CA ALA A 200 -4.26 -1.16 13.56
C ALA A 200 -5.66 -1.34 12.91
N HIS A 201 -6.49 -0.31 12.81
CA HIS A 201 -7.94 -0.50 12.63
C HIS A 201 -8.49 -0.17 11.24
N TYR A 202 -7.62 0.03 10.23
CA TYR A 202 -8.06 0.39 8.87
C TYR A 202 -9.04 -0.63 8.26
N PHE A 203 -8.87 -1.92 8.53
CA PHE A 203 -9.71 -2.99 7.97
C PHE A 203 -10.72 -3.56 8.98
N CYS A 204 -11.00 -2.83 10.06
CA CYS A 204 -12.04 -3.23 11.00
C CYS A 204 -13.44 -2.88 10.46
N HIS A 205 -14.36 -3.84 10.57
CA HIS A 205 -15.71 -3.74 10.00
C HIS A 205 -16.85 -3.86 11.03
N GLN A 206 -16.51 -4.03 12.31
CA GLN A 206 -17.47 -4.25 13.40
C GLN A 206 -17.37 -3.13 14.43
N THR A 207 -18.41 -2.98 15.27
CA THR A 207 -18.39 -2.12 16.46
C THR A 207 -17.14 -2.41 17.32
N PRO A 208 -16.43 -1.38 17.84
CA PRO A 208 -16.76 0.05 17.84
C PRO A 208 -16.28 0.83 16.59
N TYR A 209 -15.84 0.17 15.53
CA TYR A 209 -15.21 0.82 14.36
C TYR A 209 -16.21 1.22 13.25
N VAL A 210 -17.46 1.47 13.65
CA VAL A 210 -18.57 1.91 12.80
C VAL A 210 -18.99 3.30 13.28
N ASP A 211 -19.08 4.27 12.38
CA ASP A 211 -19.43 5.64 12.73
C ASP A 211 -20.95 5.88 12.80
N GLN A 212 -21.32 7.14 13.04
CA GLN A 212 -22.72 7.57 13.18
C GLN A 212 -23.53 7.38 11.89
N ASP A 213 -22.86 7.36 10.73
CA ASP A 213 -23.48 7.12 9.41
C ASP A 213 -23.52 5.62 9.06
N SER A 214 -23.23 4.75 10.02
CA SER A 214 -23.13 3.29 9.83
C SER A 214 -22.04 2.87 8.84
N VAL A 215 -20.99 3.69 8.67
CA VAL A 215 -19.85 3.38 7.79
C VAL A 215 -18.68 2.89 8.63
N CYS A 216 -18.18 1.68 8.33
CA CYS A 216 -17.05 1.11 9.05
C CYS A 216 -15.68 1.58 8.50
N ASN A 217 -14.62 1.44 9.31
CA ASN A 217 -13.25 1.78 8.87
C ASN A 217 -12.82 1.05 7.60
N LEU A 218 -13.21 -0.23 7.48
CA LEU A 218 -12.94 -1.04 6.31
C LEU A 218 -13.56 -0.42 5.05
N ASP A 219 -14.85 -0.07 5.10
CA ASP A 219 -15.56 0.54 3.97
C ASP A 219 -14.91 1.87 3.57
N LYS A 220 -14.57 2.71 4.55
CA LYS A 220 -13.84 3.96 4.29
C LYS A 220 -12.55 3.70 3.53
N THR A 221 -11.77 2.72 3.98
CA THR A 221 -10.48 2.39 3.36
C THR A 221 -10.67 1.85 1.94
N ILE A 222 -11.55 0.87 1.74
CA ILE A 222 -11.76 0.24 0.42
C ILE A 222 -12.41 1.19 -0.58
N ASN A 223 -13.33 2.05 -0.15
CA ASN A 223 -13.94 3.04 -1.03
C ASN A 223 -12.91 4.05 -1.55
N ARG A 224 -11.96 4.50 -0.72
CA ARG A 224 -10.85 5.36 -1.18
C ARG A 224 -9.94 4.66 -2.16
N VAL A 225 -9.62 3.38 -1.92
CA VAL A 225 -8.88 2.55 -2.88
C VAL A 225 -9.64 2.46 -4.22
N ARG A 226 -10.94 2.15 -4.19
CA ARG A 226 -11.76 2.04 -5.39
C ARG A 226 -11.79 3.33 -6.18
N ASN A 227 -12.07 4.45 -5.53
CA ASN A 227 -12.17 5.76 -6.19
C ASN A 227 -10.85 6.11 -6.90
N TRP A 228 -9.72 5.92 -6.23
CA TRP A 228 -8.41 6.13 -6.84
C TRP A 228 -8.13 5.19 -8.02
N LEU A 229 -8.55 3.92 -7.94
CA LEU A 229 -8.39 2.97 -9.05
C LEU A 229 -9.24 3.33 -10.26
N LEU A 230 -10.47 3.81 -10.05
CA LEU A 230 -11.35 4.28 -11.12
C LEU A 230 -10.77 5.49 -11.85
N GLU A 231 -9.99 6.33 -11.17
CA GLU A 231 -9.31 7.47 -11.80
C GLU A 231 -7.99 7.07 -12.46
N SER A 232 -7.29 6.08 -11.90
CA SER A 232 -5.92 5.76 -12.30
C SER A 232 -5.79 4.67 -13.36
N TRP A 233 -6.79 3.82 -13.60
CA TRP A 233 -6.77 2.76 -14.63
C TRP A 233 -7.50 3.11 -15.94
N VAL A 234 -7.95 4.35 -16.08
CA VAL A 234 -8.51 4.90 -17.33
C VAL A 234 -7.39 5.20 -18.32
#